data_AF-A0A6G7B7C5-F1
#
_entry.id   AF-A0A6G7B7C5-F1
#
_cell.length_a   1.000
_cell.length_b   1.000
_cell.length_c   1.000
_cell.angle_alpha   90.00
_cell.angle_beta   90.00
_cell.angle_gamma   90.00
#
_symmetry.space_group_name_H-M   'P 1'
#
loop_
_entity.id
_entity.type
_entity.pdbx_description
1 polymer ?
#
loop_
_entity_poly.entity_id
_entity_poly.type
_entity_poly.pdbx_seq_one_letter_code
_entity_poly.pdbx_strand_id
1 'polypeptide(L)'
;MDTLTQGGIQKMNFRSEPNLYKLIFQSRKPEAEKFADWVTSEVLPAIVHKGVYMTDKKAYDITHDRSGATLADLLQQAADQLKQKDIQIAEMKPKALFADAVATSNRSILVGELAKLIRQIWMKSRLKILSKLFVMLNDIQRLPQKLNKR
;
A
#
# COMPACT_ATOMS: atom_id res chain seq x y z
N MET A 1 -22.14 3.23 -6.95
CA MET A 1 -21.86 1.77 -6.83
C MET A 1 -23.07 1.14 -6.17
N ASP A 2 -23.45 -0.04 -6.64
CA ASP A 2 -24.57 -0.80 -6.06
C ASP A 2 -24.10 -1.42 -4.74
N THR A 3 -24.74 -1.04 -3.64
CA THR A 3 -24.31 -1.38 -2.27
C THR A 3 -25.46 -2.05 -1.54
N LEU A 4 -25.24 -3.23 -0.97
CA LEU A 4 -26.27 -3.95 -0.22
C LEU A 4 -26.47 -3.32 1.15
N THR A 5 -27.69 -2.89 1.46
CA THR A 5 -28.10 -2.40 2.79
C THR A 5 -29.26 -3.25 3.32
N GLN A 6 -29.72 -2.97 4.56
CA GLN A 6 -30.90 -3.64 5.14
C GLN A 6 -32.18 -3.46 4.29
N GLY A 7 -32.23 -2.46 3.40
CA GLY A 7 -33.33 -2.22 2.48
C GLY A 7 -33.11 -2.74 1.05
N GLY A 8 -32.09 -3.58 0.82
CA GLY A 8 -31.74 -4.10 -0.52
C GLY A 8 -30.57 -3.37 -1.18
N ILE A 9 -30.39 -3.58 -2.49
CA ILE A 9 -29.30 -2.98 -3.25
C ILE A 9 -29.61 -1.50 -3.53
N GLN A 10 -28.79 -0.60 -2.98
CA GLN A 10 -28.92 0.84 -3.14
C GLN A 10 -27.75 1.43 -3.93
N LYS A 11 -28.03 2.40 -4.79
CA LYS A 11 -27.00 3.17 -5.49
C LYS A 11 -26.43 4.23 -4.56
N MET A 12 -25.22 4.01 -4.06
CA MET A 12 -24.49 4.97 -3.24
C MET A 12 -23.37 5.66 -4.02
N ASN A 13 -23.15 6.93 -3.68
CA ASN A 13 -22.07 7.75 -4.22
C ASN A 13 -20.87 7.71 -3.27
N PHE A 14 -19.85 6.93 -3.63
CA PHE A 14 -18.58 6.95 -2.94
C PHE A 14 -17.67 8.03 -3.54
N ARG A 15 -17.08 8.84 -2.68
CA ARG A 15 -16.04 9.81 -3.08
C ARG A 15 -14.71 9.31 -2.54
N SER A 16 -13.68 9.39 -3.36
CA SER A 16 -12.32 9.18 -2.90
C SER A 16 -11.90 10.30 -1.95
N GLU A 17 -10.98 10.01 -1.04
CA GLU A 17 -10.47 10.96 -0.07
C GLU A 17 -9.95 12.28 -0.69
N PRO A 18 -9.18 12.28 -1.80
CA PRO A 18 -8.79 13.54 -2.46
C PRO A 18 -9.99 14.35 -2.97
N ASN A 19 -11.04 13.68 -3.44
CA ASN A 19 -12.26 14.35 -3.91
C ASN A 19 -13.14 14.83 -2.75
N LEU A 20 -13.10 14.13 -1.61
CA LEU A 20 -13.72 14.58 -0.37
C LEU A 20 -13.08 15.90 0.09
N TYR A 21 -11.75 15.97 0.15
CA TYR A 21 -11.07 17.21 0.55
C TYR A 21 -11.36 18.37 -0.41
N LYS A 22 -11.27 18.14 -1.73
CA LYS A 22 -11.65 19.16 -2.72
C LYS A 22 -13.06 19.70 -2.50
N LEU A 23 -14.01 18.81 -2.20
CA LEU A 23 -15.39 19.18 -1.92
C LEU A 23 -15.50 20.03 -0.64
N ILE A 24 -14.81 19.62 0.43
CA ILE A 24 -14.82 20.34 1.71
C ILE A 24 -14.23 21.75 1.53
N PHE A 25 -13.08 21.89 0.88
CA PHE A 25 -12.44 23.19 0.63
C PHE A 25 -13.23 24.12 -0.30
N GLN A 26 -14.15 23.60 -1.09
CA GLN A 26 -15.03 24.40 -1.96
C GLN A 26 -16.41 24.65 -1.35
N SER A 27 -16.76 23.97 -0.27
CA SER A 27 -18.09 24.01 0.35
C SER A 27 -18.24 25.26 1.21
N ARG A 28 -19.38 25.95 1.07
CA ARG A 28 -19.77 27.13 1.88
C ARG A 28 -20.56 26.78 3.14
N LYS A 29 -20.50 25.51 3.57
CA LYS A 29 -21.18 25.05 4.79
C LYS A 29 -20.33 25.44 6.01
N PRO A 30 -20.93 25.90 7.11
CA PRO A 30 -20.18 26.35 8.29
C PRO A 30 -19.32 25.23 8.90
N GLU A 31 -19.73 23.97 8.79
CA GLU A 31 -18.91 22.82 9.24
C GLU A 31 -17.69 22.59 8.35
N ALA A 32 -17.83 22.82 7.05
CA ALA A 32 -16.75 22.66 6.08
C ALA A 32 -15.72 23.80 6.22
N GLU A 33 -16.19 25.02 6.44
CA GLU A 33 -15.32 26.18 6.71
C GLU A 33 -14.51 25.96 7.98
N LYS A 34 -15.14 25.57 9.09
CA LYS A 34 -14.43 25.24 10.34
C LYS A 34 -13.35 24.18 10.16
N PHE A 35 -13.63 23.14 9.37
CA PHE A 35 -12.65 22.12 9.06
C PHE A 35 -11.51 22.67 8.20
N ALA A 36 -11.81 23.43 7.16
CA ALA A 36 -10.81 24.04 6.29
C ALA A 36 -9.91 25.00 7.06
N ASP A 37 -10.49 25.82 7.94
CA ASP A 37 -9.78 26.74 8.81
C ASP A 37 -8.86 25.98 9.78
N TRP A 38 -9.36 24.93 10.44
CA TRP A 38 -8.54 24.10 11.32
C TRP A 38 -7.37 23.44 10.57
N VAL A 39 -7.63 22.88 9.38
CA VAL A 39 -6.57 22.26 8.57
C VAL A 39 -5.52 23.28 8.14
N THR A 40 -5.93 24.48 7.75
CA THR A 40 -5.00 25.50 7.23
C THR A 40 -4.27 26.29 8.31
N SER A 41 -4.86 26.47 9.48
CA SER A 41 -4.26 27.21 10.60
C SER A 41 -3.42 26.34 11.54
N GLU A 42 -3.77 25.06 11.70
CA GLU A 42 -3.12 24.18 12.67
C GLU A 42 -2.37 23.03 12.00
N VAL A 43 -3.08 22.23 11.19
CA VAL A 43 -2.54 20.96 10.67
C VAL A 43 -1.45 21.18 9.63
N LEU A 44 -1.73 21.95 8.57
CA LEU A 44 -0.77 22.18 7.48
C LEU A 44 0.48 22.92 7.97
N PRO A 45 0.39 24.00 8.78
CA PRO A 45 1.58 24.65 9.32
C PRO A 45 2.42 23.71 10.19
N ALA A 46 1.78 22.85 11.00
CA ALA A 46 2.51 21.86 11.80
C ALA A 46 3.28 20.87 10.92
N ILE A 47 2.66 20.34 9.86
CA ILE A 47 3.33 19.43 8.93
C ILE A 47 4.46 20.13 8.18
N VAL A 48 4.23 21.34 7.65
CA VAL A 48 5.24 22.05 6.83
C VAL A 48 6.44 22.49 7.67
N HIS A 49 6.23 22.99 8.89
CA HIS A 49 7.31 23.52 9.72
C HIS A 49 7.96 22.48 10.63
N LYS A 50 7.17 21.58 11.23
CA LYS A 50 7.66 20.59 12.20
C LYS A 50 7.85 19.20 11.59
N GLY A 51 7.38 18.99 10.35
CA GLY A 51 7.44 17.69 9.67
C GLY A 51 6.39 16.68 10.14
N VAL A 52 5.62 17.00 11.17
CA VAL A 52 4.66 16.08 11.78
C VAL A 52 3.50 16.83 12.41
N TYR A 53 2.29 16.29 12.24
CA TYR A 53 1.12 16.64 13.03
C TYR A 53 0.73 15.43 13.87
N MET A 54 0.61 15.62 15.18
CA MET A 54 0.26 14.57 16.12
C MET A 54 -0.67 15.13 17.19
N THR A 55 -1.71 14.38 17.53
CA THR A 55 -2.62 14.76 18.61
C THR A 55 -1.94 14.61 19.96
N ASP A 56 -2.30 15.46 20.92
CA ASP A 56 -1.74 15.46 22.28
C ASP A 56 -1.82 14.08 22.95
N LYS A 57 -2.91 13.34 22.68
CA LYS A 57 -3.06 11.96 23.17
C LYS A 57 -1.95 11.04 22.64
N LYS A 58 -1.69 11.05 21.32
CA LYS A 58 -0.62 10.24 20.73
C LYS A 58 0.76 10.71 21.17
N ALA A 59 0.95 12.02 21.35
CA ALA A 59 2.19 12.56 21.89
C ALA A 59 2.44 12.12 23.34
N TYR A 60 1.40 12.13 24.16
CA TYR A 60 1.44 11.64 25.53
C TYR A 60 1.76 10.14 25.56
N ASP A 61 1.06 9.33 24.77
CA ASP A 61 1.26 7.88 24.70
C ASP A 61 2.72 7.54 24.34
N ILE A 62 3.34 8.27 23.39
CA ILE A 62 4.74 8.05 22.98
C ILE A 62 5.75 8.50 24.04
N THR A 63 5.48 9.62 24.73
CA THR A 63 6.43 10.21 25.69
C THR A 63 6.35 9.60 27.09
N HIS A 64 5.17 9.12 27.49
CA HIS A 64 4.90 8.58 28.83
C HIS A 64 4.91 7.06 28.86
N ASP A 65 5.05 6.41 27.71
CA ASP A 65 5.37 4.99 27.66
C ASP A 65 6.82 4.77 28.13
N ARG A 66 6.95 4.45 29.42
CA ARG A 66 8.22 4.15 30.09
C ARG A 66 8.94 2.93 29.49
N SER A 67 8.26 2.14 28.66
CA SER A 67 8.80 0.94 28.01
C SER A 67 9.33 1.19 26.58
N GLY A 68 8.97 2.33 25.96
CA GLY A 68 9.29 2.63 24.55
C GLY A 68 8.62 1.71 23.52
N ALA A 69 7.72 0.81 23.95
CA ALA A 69 7.05 -0.17 23.10
C ALA A 69 6.14 0.50 22.05
N THR A 70 5.47 1.59 22.41
CA THR A 70 4.60 2.35 21.49
C THR A 70 5.37 2.95 20.31
N LEU A 71 6.56 3.50 20.56
CA LEU A 71 7.43 4.01 19.50
C LEU A 71 8.04 2.86 18.67
N ALA A 72 8.42 1.76 19.33
CA ALA A 72 8.94 0.57 18.66
C ALA A 72 7.91 -0.05 17.70
N ASP A 73 6.65 -0.19 18.14
CA ASP A 73 5.56 -0.70 17.31
C ASP A 73 5.29 0.20 16.10
N LEU A 74 5.34 1.53 16.27
CA LEU A 74 5.18 2.48 15.17
C LEU A 74 6.33 2.36 14.14
N LEU A 75 7.57 2.23 14.60
CA LEU A 75 8.73 2.03 13.71
C LEU A 75 8.67 0.68 13.00
N GLN A 76 8.20 -0.36 13.70
CA GLN A 76 8.07 -1.70 13.14
C GLN A 76 6.94 -1.75 12.09
N GLN A 77 5.80 -1.10 12.35
CA GLN A 77 4.75 -0.93 11.34
C GLN A 77 5.26 -0.18 10.11
N ALA A 78 6.02 0.91 10.29
CA ALA A 78 6.59 1.66 9.17
C ALA A 78 7.56 0.78 8.35
N ALA A 79 8.42 0.00 9.00
CA ALA A 79 9.34 -0.92 8.34
C ALA A 79 8.60 -2.03 7.57
N ASP A 80 7.54 -2.60 8.14
CA ASP A 80 6.73 -3.61 7.48
C ASP A 80 6.01 -3.05 6.25
N GLN A 81 5.50 -1.81 6.33
CA GLN A 81 4.92 -1.15 5.17
C GLN A 81 5.94 -0.90 4.06
N LEU A 82 7.14 -0.43 4.38
CA LEU A 82 8.21 -0.25 3.39
C LEU A 82 8.55 -1.56 2.69
N LYS A 83 8.71 -2.63 3.46
CA LYS A 83 8.99 -3.97 2.92
C LYS A 83 7.88 -4.46 1.99
N GLN A 84 6.61 -4.25 2.36
CA GLN A 84 5.48 -4.59 1.49
C GLN A 84 5.48 -3.77 0.20
N LYS A 85 5.80 -2.48 0.28
CA LYS A 85 5.90 -1.60 -0.90
C LYS A 85 7.06 -2.00 -1.80
N ASP A 86 8.21 -2.37 -1.25
CA ASP A 86 9.35 -2.85 -2.03
C ASP A 86 9.05 -4.16 -2.76
N ILE A 87 8.31 -5.08 -2.13
CA ILE A 87 7.84 -6.31 -2.77
C ILE A 87 6.92 -5.96 -3.96
N GLN A 88 5.95 -5.06 -3.76
CA GLN A 88 5.06 -4.61 -4.83
C GLN A 88 5.83 -3.92 -5.97
N ILE A 89 6.81 -3.08 -5.64
CA ILE A 89 7.67 -2.40 -6.63
C ILE A 89 8.47 -3.44 -7.40
N ALA A 90 9.08 -4.42 -6.75
CA ALA A 90 9.84 -5.48 -7.40
C ALA A 90 8.96 -6.31 -8.37
N GLU A 91 7.70 -6.56 -8.00
CA GLU A 91 6.74 -7.26 -8.87
C GLU A 91 6.24 -6.40 -10.03
N MET A 92 6.01 -5.11 -9.82
CA MET A 92 5.48 -4.20 -10.85
C MET A 92 6.56 -3.69 -11.80
N LYS A 93 7.81 -3.58 -11.36
CA LYS A 93 8.95 -3.09 -12.18
C LYS A 93 9.09 -3.78 -13.54
N PRO A 94 9.05 -5.12 -13.68
CA PRO A 94 9.14 -5.75 -15.00
C PRO A 94 7.93 -5.46 -15.88
N LYS A 95 6.74 -5.24 -15.30
CA LYS A 95 5.52 -4.91 -16.06
C LYS A 95 5.54 -3.47 -16.54
N ALA A 96 6.02 -2.54 -15.71
CA ALA A 96 6.20 -1.14 -16.07
C ALA A 96 7.23 -0.99 -17.19
N LEU A 97 8.41 -1.61 -17.06
CA LEU A 97 9.45 -1.59 -18.11
C LEU A 97 8.95 -2.18 -19.44
N PHE A 98 8.10 -3.21 -19.40
CA PHE A 98 7.47 -3.75 -20.60
C PHE A 98 6.47 -2.77 -21.22
N ALA A 99 5.60 -2.15 -20.41
CA ALA A 99 4.63 -1.17 -20.87
C ALA A 99 5.34 0.05 -21.50
N ASP A 100 6.41 0.54 -20.89
CA ASP A 100 7.21 1.67 -21.40
C ASP A 100 7.90 1.32 -22.73
N ALA A 101 8.47 0.11 -22.83
CA ALA A 101 9.11 -0.36 -24.06
C ALA A 101 8.10 -0.51 -25.21
N VAL A 102 6.89 -1.01 -24.94
CA VAL A 102 5.82 -1.13 -25.93
C VAL A 102 5.28 0.24 -26.33
N ALA A 103 5.08 1.15 -25.39
CA ALA A 103 4.57 2.49 -25.65
C ALA A 103 5.55 3.36 -26.46
N THR A 104 6.86 3.17 -26.25
CA THR A 104 7.90 3.95 -26.95
C THR A 104 8.24 3.37 -28.33
N SER A 105 7.97 2.09 -28.57
CA SER A 105 8.33 1.45 -29.85
C SER A 105 7.28 1.71 -30.94
N ASN A 106 7.69 2.32 -32.06
CA ASN A 106 6.85 2.49 -33.26
C ASN A 106 6.71 1.22 -34.12
N ARG A 107 7.18 0.06 -33.64
CA ARG A 107 7.05 -1.22 -34.34
C ARG A 107 5.79 -1.92 -33.84
N SER A 108 4.84 -2.17 -34.73
CA SER A 108 3.68 -3.00 -34.43
C SER A 108 4.10 -4.47 -34.38
N ILE A 109 3.54 -5.20 -33.42
CA ILE A 109 3.64 -6.67 -33.36
C ILE A 109 2.25 -7.24 -33.59
N LEU A 110 2.16 -8.34 -34.33
CA LEU A 110 0.90 -9.04 -34.50
C LEU A 110 0.43 -9.58 -33.15
N VAL A 111 -0.87 -9.48 -32.85
CA VAL A 111 -1.45 -9.95 -31.58
C VAL A 111 -1.11 -11.42 -31.30
N GLY A 112 -1.00 -12.24 -32.35
CA GLY A 112 -0.58 -13.64 -32.24
C GLY A 112 0.88 -13.84 -31.82
N GLU A 113 1.80 -12.95 -32.21
CA GLU A 113 3.20 -13.00 -31.78
C GLU A 113 3.37 -12.51 -30.36
N LEU A 114 2.61 -11.48 -29.97
CA LEU A 114 2.52 -11.04 -28.58
C LEU A 114 1.99 -12.17 -27.67
N ALA A 115 0.95 -12.89 -28.10
CA ALA A 115 0.41 -14.03 -27.36
C ALA A 115 1.46 -15.14 -27.15
N LYS A 116 2.30 -15.42 -28.15
CA LYS A 116 3.41 -16.38 -28.03
C LYS A 116 4.46 -15.90 -27.01
N LEU A 117 4.85 -14.63 -27.07
CA LEU A 117 5.80 -14.02 -26.11
C LEU A 117 5.28 -14.06 -24.67
N ILE A 118 4.02 -13.68 -24.44
CA ILE A 118 3.39 -13.72 -23.11
C ILE A 118 3.40 -15.15 -22.55
N ARG A 119 3.03 -16.15 -23.37
CA ARG A 119 3.07 -17.56 -22.97
C ARG A 119 4.47 -18.00 -22.55
N GLN A 120 5.50 -17.56 -23.28
CA GLN A 120 6.89 -17.90 -22.98
C GLN A 120 7.38 -17.24 -21.68
N ILE A 121 7.03 -15.97 -21.44
CA ILE A 121 7.33 -15.27 -20.18
C ILE A 121 6.65 -15.95 -18.99
N TRP A 122 5.38 -16.32 -19.14
CA TRP A 122 4.62 -17.03 -18.09
C TRP A 122 5.21 -18.41 -17.75
N MET A 123 5.68 -19.17 -18.74
CA MET A 123 6.36 -20.45 -18.48
C MET A 123 7.67 -20.26 -17.69
N LYS A 124 8.47 -19.24 -18.04
CA LYS A 124 9.72 -18.91 -17.31
C LYS A 124 9.44 -18.48 -15.87
N SER A 125 8.43 -17.63 -15.66
CA SER A 125 8.01 -17.20 -14.31
C SER A 125 7.51 -18.37 -13.46
N ARG A 126 6.71 -19.28 -14.04
CA ARG A 126 6.28 -20.53 -13.38
C ARG A 126 7.45 -21.37 -12.91
N LEU A 127 8.46 -21.58 -13.76
CA LEU A 127 9.66 -22.34 -13.40
C LEU A 127 10.41 -21.70 -12.22
N LYS A 128 10.54 -20.37 -12.22
CA LYS A 128 11.25 -19.62 -11.16
C LYS A 128 10.55 -19.70 -9.80
N ILE A 129 9.22 -19.71 -9.79
CA ILE A 129 8.43 -19.89 -8.56
C ILE A 129 8.57 -21.33 -8.05
N LEU A 130 8.50 -22.33 -8.94
CA LEU A 130 8.67 -23.74 -8.58
C LEU A 130 10.07 -24.03 -8.02
N SER A 131 11.13 -23.45 -8.60
CA SER A 131 12.48 -23.60 -8.06
C SER A 131 12.62 -22.96 -6.68
N LYS A 132 11.99 -21.80 -6.45
CA LYS A 132 12.03 -21.11 -5.15
C LYS A 132 11.23 -21.89 -4.08
N LEU A 133 10.09 -22.48 -4.46
CA LEU A 133 9.32 -23.38 -3.60
C LEU A 133 10.12 -24.64 -3.25
N PHE A 134 10.84 -25.22 -4.22
CA PHE A 134 11.67 -26.40 -3.99
C PHE A 134 12.80 -26.13 -2.99
N VAL A 135 13.46 -24.96 -3.11
CA VAL A 135 14.48 -24.52 -2.14
C VAL A 135 13.86 -24.32 -0.75
N MET A 136 12.73 -23.62 -0.64
CA MET A 136 12.04 -23.41 0.65
C MET A 136 11.60 -24.73 1.29
N LEU A 137 11.10 -25.69 0.52
CA LEU A 137 10.71 -27.01 1.02
C LEU A 137 11.93 -27.79 1.54
N ASN A 138 13.06 -27.70 0.85
CA ASN A 138 14.31 -28.33 1.28
C ASN A 138 14.89 -27.69 2.55
N ASP A 139 14.78 -26.37 2.70
CA ASP A 139 15.20 -25.65 3.91
C ASP A 139 14.32 -25.99 5.12
N ILE A 140 13.00 -26.15 4.93
CA ILE A 140 12.06 -26.59 5.97
C ILE A 140 12.38 -28.02 6.45
N GLN A 141 12.78 -28.91 5.53
CA GLN A 141 13.19 -30.29 5.86
C GLN A 141 14.51 -30.36 6.66
N ARG A 142 15.33 -29.30 6.65
CA ARG A 142 16.61 -29.23 7.36
C ARG A 142 16.54 -28.60 8.76
N LEU A 143 15.36 -28.14 9.20
CA LEU A 143 15.22 -27.56 10.54
C LEU A 143 15.34 -28.66 11.63
N PRO A 144 16.26 -28.53 12.60
CA PRO A 144 16.41 -29.54 13.65
C PRO A 144 15.18 -29.52 14.59
N GLN A 145 14.58 -30.71 14.78
CA GLN A 145 13.51 -30.97 15.74
C GLN A 145 14.02 -30.80 17.18
N LYS A 146 14.14 -29.56 17.66
CA LYS A 146 14.32 -29.27 19.09
C LYS A 146 13.01 -28.75 19.65
N LEU A 147 12.15 -29.68 20.07
CA LEU A 147 11.14 -29.46 21.12
C LEU A 147 10.61 -30.82 21.58
N ASN A 148 11.38 -31.51 22.43
CA ASN A 148 10.80 -32.43 23.40
C ASN A 148 11.68 -32.48 24.64
N LYS A 149 11.37 -31.64 25.63
CA LYS A 149 11.75 -31.86 27.03
C LYS A 149 10.51 -31.55 27.88
N ARG A 150 10.05 -32.61 28.55
CA ARG A 150 9.24 -32.55 29.77
C ARG A 150 10.04 -31.87 30.88
#